data_AF-A0A173TRK0-F1
#
_entry.id   AF-A0A173TRK0-F1
#
_cell.length_a   1.000
_cell.length_b   1.000
_cell.length_c   1.000
_cell.angle_alpha   90.00
_cell.angle_beta   90.00
_cell.angle_gamma   90.00
#
_symmetry.space_group_name_H-M   'P 1'
#
loop_
_entity.id
_entity.type
_entity.pdbx_description
1 polymer ?
#
loop_
_entity_poly.entity_id
_entity_poly.type
_entity_poly.pdbx_seq_one_letter_code
_entity_poly.pdbx_strand_id
1 'polypeptide(L)' 'MANDTHANILLNLLMREYGCLPDEYRIVGFDDSPIASEAIVPITTIGQQIDKIAYEAMNLLVSQMNERKKNCPGIS' A
#
# COMPACT_ATOMS: atom_id res chain seq x y z
N MET A 1 1.83 -4.98 10.16
CA MET A 1 1.14 -5.08 8.86
C MET A 1 2.12 -5.69 7.88
N ALA A 2 1.69 -6.50 6.90
CA ALA A 2 2.60 -6.98 5.86
C ALA A 2 2.54 -6.01 4.68
N ASN A 3 3.68 -5.43 4.28
CA ASN A 3 3.79 -4.53 3.14
C ASN A 3 5.23 -4.44 2.62
N ASP A 4 5.49 -3.63 1.60
CA ASP A 4 6.82 -3.49 0.98
C ASP A 4 7.88 -3.01 1.98
N THR A 5 7.52 -2.18 2.96
CA THR A 5 8.43 -1.82 4.06
C THR A 5 8.90 -3.06 4.83
N HIS A 6 7.98 -3.96 5.19
CA HIS A 6 8.33 -5.17 5.93
C HIS A 6 9.09 -6.17 5.07
N ALA A 7 8.76 -6.27 3.78
CA ALA A 7 9.49 -7.09 2.81
C ALA A 7 10.95 -6.61 2.66
N ASN A 8 11.17 -5.30 2.55
CA ASN A 8 12.49 -4.72 2.46
C ASN A 8 13.28 -4.89 3.77
N ILE A 9 12.64 -4.77 4.93
CA ILE A 9 13.29 -5.06 6.23
C ILE A 9 13.79 -6.51 6.26
N LEU A 10 12.96 -7.48 5.87
CA LEU A 10 13.37 -8.88 5.82
C LEU A 10 14.54 -9.10 4.84
N LEU A 11 14.48 -8.51 3.65
CA LEU A 11 15.57 -8.59 2.67
C LEU A 11 16.89 -8.07 3.26
N ASN A 12 16.86 -6.91 3.93
CA ASN A 12 18.05 -6.35 4.58
C ASN A 12 18.62 -7.27 5.67
N LEU A 13 17.75 -7.94 6.45
CA LEU A 13 18.20 -8.91 7.45
C LEU A 13 18.86 -10.13 6.80
N LEU A 14 18.29 -10.66 5.72
CA LEU A 14 18.88 -11.78 4.98
C LEU A 14 20.23 -11.38 4.34
N MET A 15 20.31 -10.20 3.74
CA MET A 15 21.56 -9.67 3.19
C MET A 15 22.63 -9.50 4.27
N ARG A 16 22.26 -9.06 5.47
CA ARG A 16 23.20 -8.91 6.59
C ARG A 16 23.67 -10.25 7.15
N GLU A 17 22.79 -11.24 7.22
CA GLU A 17 23.09 -12.55 7.81
C GLU A 17 23.83 -13.48 6.83
N TYR A 18 23.37 -13.53 5.57
CA TYR A 18 23.84 -14.49 4.58
C TYR A 18 24.68 -13.86 3.47
N GLY A 19 24.71 -12.52 3.35
CA GLY A 19 25.38 -11.83 2.25
C GLY A 19 24.63 -11.87 0.91
N CYS A 20 23.50 -12.59 0.85
CA CYS A 20 22.64 -12.73 -0.33
C CYS A 20 21.19 -13.01 0.09
N LEU A 21 20.29 -13.00 -0.91
CA LEU A 21 18.97 -13.62 -0.78
C LEU A 21 19.10 -15.10 -1.13
N PRO A 22 18.95 -16.05 -0.18
CA PRO A 22 19.15 -17.47 -0.49
C PRO A 22 18.07 -18.02 -1.42
N ASP A 23 18.44 -19.01 -2.25
CA ASP A 23 17.59 -19.58 -3.31
C ASP A 23 16.35 -20.32 -2.77
N GLU A 24 16.34 -20.70 -1.50
CA GLU A 24 15.19 -21.32 -0.82
C GLU A 24 14.09 -20.32 -0.46
N TYR A 25 14.42 -19.03 -0.38
CA TYR A 25 13.48 -17.99 0.01
C TYR A 25 12.89 -17.27 -1.21
N ARG A 26 11.61 -16.91 -1.08
CA ARG A 26 10.91 -16.00 -1.99
C ARG A 26 10.26 -14.91 -1.16
N ILE A 27 10.45 -13.67 -1.57
CA ILE A 27 9.85 -12.49 -0.92
C ILE A 27 8.87 -11.88 -1.90
N VAL A 28 7.65 -11.64 -1.43
CA VAL A 28 6.64 -10.87 -2.15
C VAL A 28 6.18 -9.75 -1.24
N GLY A 29 6.29 -8.52 -1.73
CA GLY A 29 5.81 -7.31 -1.11
C GLY A 29 4.31 -7.10 -1.31
N PHE A 30 3.81 -6.01 -0.76
CA PHE A 30 2.41 -5.61 -0.86
C PHE A 30 2.32 -4.09 -0.67
N ASP A 31 1.55 -3.40 -1.51
CA ASP A 31 1.36 -1.94 -1.61
C ASP A 31 2.01 -1.22 -2.81
N ASP A 32 2.92 -1.87 -3.53
CA ASP A 32 3.64 -1.32 -4.71
C ASP A 32 4.19 0.08 -4.47
N SER A 33 4.82 0.25 -3.31
CA SER A 33 5.45 1.50 -2.93
C SER A 33 6.86 1.62 -3.53
N PRO A 34 7.41 2.84 -3.65
CA PRO A 34 8.72 3.06 -4.28
C PRO A 34 9.84 2.18 -3.73
N ILE A 35 9.77 1.83 -2.44
CA ILE A 35 10.76 0.99 -1.75
C ILE A 35 10.90 -0.40 -2.37
N ALA A 36 9.86 -0.95 -3.00
CA ALA A 36 9.94 -2.23 -3.69
C ALA A 36 10.88 -2.18 -4.90
N SER A 37 10.89 -1.05 -5.62
CA SER A 37 11.75 -0.84 -6.79
C SER A 37 13.17 -0.38 -6.44
N GLU A 38 13.35 0.26 -5.27
CA GLU A 38 14.62 0.83 -4.80
C GLU A 38 15.37 -0.09 -3.82
N ALA A 39 14.80 -1.23 -3.47
CA ALA A 39 15.43 -2.23 -2.60
C ALA A 39 16.74 -2.78 -3.20
N ILE A 40 17.61 -3.33 -2.33
CA ILE A 40 18.91 -3.93 -2.72
C ILE A 40 18.74 -4.94 -3.86
N VAL A 41 17.66 -5.72 -3.80
CA VAL A 41 17.13 -6.54 -4.89
C VAL A 41 15.69 -6.11 -5.09
N PRO A 42 15.25 -5.73 -6.31
CA PRO A 42 13.87 -5.33 -6.56
C PRO A 42 12.88 -6.40 -6.08
N ILE A 43 11.86 -5.97 -5.34
CA ILE A 43 10.87 -6.84 -4.70
C ILE A 43 9.63 -6.93 -5.59
N THR A 44 9.26 -8.14 -5.98
CA THR A 44 7.93 -8.38 -6.57
C THR A 44 6.85 -8.02 -5.56
N THR A 45 5.88 -7.21 -5.94
CA THR A 45 4.87 -6.69 -5.01
C THR A 45 3.46 -6.73 -5.61
N ILE A 46 2.45 -6.74 -4.74
CA ILE A 46 1.04 -6.65 -5.11
C ILE A 46 0.60 -5.19 -5.03
N GLY A 47 0.33 -4.57 -6.18
CA GLY A 47 -0.19 -3.21 -6.27
C GLY A 47 -1.66 -3.10 -5.85
N GLN A 48 -1.96 -2.12 -5.01
CA GLN A 48 -3.30 -1.94 -4.44
C GLN A 48 -4.21 -0.96 -5.22
N GLN A 49 -3.76 -0.42 -6.36
CA GLN A 49 -4.48 0.64 -7.10
C GLN A 49 -4.93 1.79 -6.18
N ILE A 50 -4.01 2.31 -5.35
CA ILE A 50 -4.29 3.32 -4.32
C ILE A 50 -4.99 4.55 -4.90
N ASP A 51 -4.65 4.98 -6.12
CA ASP A 51 -5.30 6.11 -6.80
C ASP A 51 -6.80 5.89 -6.97
N LYS A 52 -7.21 4.68 -7.36
CA LYS A 52 -8.62 4.32 -7.51
C LYS A 52 -9.32 4.27 -6.16
N ILE A 53 -8.68 3.70 -5.15
CA ILE A 53 -9.23 3.66 -3.79
C ILE A 53 -9.45 5.08 -3.27
N ALA A 54 -8.48 5.98 -3.43
CA ALA A 54 -8.57 7.37 -2.99
C ALA A 54 -9.70 8.12 -3.71
N TYR A 55 -9.79 7.95 -5.03
CA TYR A 55 -10.86 8.54 -5.84
C TYR A 55 -12.25 8.08 -5.40
N GLU A 56 -12.45 6.77 -5.24
CA GLU A 56 -13.75 6.22 -4.82
C GLU A 56 -14.10 6.58 -3.36
N ALA A 57 -13.12 6.61 -2.46
CA ALA A 57 -13.33 7.04 -1.08
C ALA A 57 -13.79 8.51 -1.02
N MET A 58 -13.19 9.38 -1.84
CA MET A 58 -13.61 10.77 -1.97
C MET A 58 -15.03 10.87 -2.53
N ASN A 59 -15.35 10.14 -3.60
CA ASN A 59 -16.71 10.12 -4.17
C ASN A 59 -17.75 9.68 -3.15
N LEU A 60 -17.44 8.63 -2.38
CA LEU A 60 -18.31 8.14 -1.31
C LEU A 60 -18.52 9.20 -0.22
N LEU A 61 -17.45 9.86 0.21
CA LEU A 61 -17.51 10.93 1.22
C LEU A 61 -18.38 12.11 0.74
N VAL A 62 -18.15 12.60 -0.48
CA VAL A 62 -18.94 13.70 -1.07
C VAL A 62 -20.41 13.31 -1.19
N SER A 63 -20.69 12.09 -1.63
CA SER A 63 -22.05 11.56 -1.72
C SER A 63 -22.75 11.55 -0.36
N GLN A 64 -22.07 11.07 0.69
CA GLN A 64 -22.58 11.08 2.05
C GLN A 64 -22.83 12.50 2.60
N MET A 65 -21.96 13.47 2.28
CA MET A 65 -22.15 14.86 2.65
C MET A 65 -23.40 15.47 2.00
N ASN A 66 -23.63 15.17 0.72
CA ASN A 66 -24.81 15.65 0.00
C ASN A 66 -26.10 15.05 0.54
N GLU A 67 -26.12 13.74 0.85
CA GLU A 67 -27.27 13.10 1.48
C GLU A 67 -27.56 13.68 2.88
N ARG A 68 -26.53 13.99 3.67
CA ARG A 68 -26.73 14.68 4.97
C ARG A 68 -27.34 16.07 4.80
N LYS A 69 -26.91 16.86 3.81
CA LYS A 69 -27.49 18.18 3.53
C LYS A 69 -28.97 18.10 3.13
N LYS A 70 -29.36 17.10 2.34
CA LYS A 70 -30.78 16.87 1.98
C LYS A 70 -31.66 16.53 3.18
N ASN A 71 -31.09 15.83 4.17
CA ASN A 71 -31.80 15.36 5.36
C ASN A 71 -31.76 16.35 6.55
N CYS A 72 -31.15 17.54 6.39
CA CYS A 72 -31.23 18.65 7.35
C CYS A 72 -32.19 19.73 6.81
N PRO A 73 -33.46 19.77 7.25
CA PRO A 73 -34.35 20.88 6.91
C PRO A 73 -34.01 22.10 7.79
N GLY A 74 -33.57 23.20 7.15
CA GLY A 74 -33.26 24.51 7.76
C GLY A 74 -31.75 24.80 7.71
N ILE A 75 -31.26 25.80 6.98
CA ILE A 75 -31.65 27.22 7.03
C ILE A 75 -31.78 27.75 5.58
N SER A 76 -33.01 28.15 5.22
CA SER A 76 -33.30 29.09 4.13
C SER A 76 -33.47 30.48 4.73
#